data_AF-A0A7C5XBB2-F1
#
_entry.id   AF-A0A7C5XBB2-F1
#
_cell.length_a   1.000
_cell.length_b   1.000
_cell.length_c   1.000
_cell.angle_alpha   90.00
_cell.angle_beta   90.00
_cell.angle_gamma   90.00
#
_symmetry.space_group_name_H-M   'P 1'
#
loop_
_entity.id
_entity.type
_entity.pdbx_description
1 polymer ?
#
loop_
_entity_poly.entity_id
_entity_poly.type
_entity_poly.pdbx_seq_one_letter_code
_entity_poly.pdbx_strand_id
1 'polypeptide(L)'
;MERFKHRLIVVGSPEFKQKVREALRLVKTAGYYGFLKTYIRGIIEIDGFTQLRESEAVIWANKYAVANPVDAASMFIQKANHMKDYLEGRIHYGGEAERRSVEKRIEFLRALKSKTRKREVKDECERLLASWSESVYL
;
A
#
# COMPACT_ATOMS: atom_id res chain seq x y z
N MET A 1 -26.06 -6.66 -1.03
CA MET A 1 -24.74 -6.85 -1.67
C MET A 1 -23.79 -7.50 -0.68
N GLU A 2 -23.62 -8.82 -0.77
CA GLU A 2 -22.64 -9.54 0.03
C GLU A 2 -21.22 -9.13 -0.40
N ARG A 3 -20.47 -8.51 0.50
CA ARG A 3 -19.05 -8.19 0.24
C ARG A 3 -18.27 -9.50 0.28
N PHE A 4 -17.94 -10.06 -0.88
CA PHE A 4 -16.97 -11.15 -0.99
C PHE A 4 -15.64 -10.71 -0.36
N LYS A 5 -15.45 -11.09 0.90
CA LYS A 5 -14.23 -10.82 1.67
C LYS A 5 -13.14 -11.74 1.12
N HIS A 6 -12.49 -11.34 0.03
CA HIS A 6 -11.35 -12.08 -0.50
C HIS A 6 -10.29 -12.30 0.60
N ARG A 7 -9.73 -13.51 0.63
CA ARG A 7 -8.59 -13.83 1.49
C ARG A 7 -7.34 -13.33 0.77
N LEU A 8 -6.67 -12.35 1.36
CA LEU A 8 -5.40 -11.84 0.83
C LEU A 8 -4.35 -12.96 0.90
N ILE A 9 -3.82 -13.38 -0.25
CA ILE A 9 -2.74 -14.36 -0.34
C ILE A 9 -1.38 -13.66 -0.45
N VAL A 10 -0.32 -14.30 0.07
CA VAL A 10 1.06 -13.81 -0.07
C VAL A 10 1.92 -14.93 -0.63
N VAL A 11 2.49 -14.72 -1.82
CA VAL A 11 3.28 -15.71 -2.55
C VAL A 11 4.70 -15.16 -2.72
N GLY A 12 5.69 -16.01 -2.50
CA GLY A 12 7.11 -15.62 -2.49
C GLY A 12 7.95 -16.41 -1.50
N SER A 13 9.21 -16.01 -1.41
CA SER A 13 10.23 -16.48 -0.48
C SER A 13 9.83 -16.25 0.98
N PRO A 14 10.43 -17.00 1.93
CA PRO A 14 10.18 -16.81 3.36
C PRO A 14 10.45 -15.38 3.84
N GLU A 15 11.54 -14.77 3.38
CA GLU A 15 11.94 -13.40 3.73
C GLU A 15 10.90 -12.38 3.23
N PHE A 16 10.53 -12.45 1.95
CA PHE A 16 9.50 -11.59 1.38
C PHE A 16 8.19 -11.71 2.15
N LYS A 17 7.74 -12.95 2.42
CA LYS A 17 6.52 -13.20 3.21
C LYS A 17 6.60 -12.59 4.60
N GLN A 18 7.75 -12.61 5.26
CA GLN A 18 7.94 -11.98 6.57
C GLN A 18 7.77 -10.46 6.48
N LYS A 19 8.43 -9.83 5.51
CA LYS A 19 8.35 -8.37 5.27
C LYS A 19 6.94 -7.91 4.91
N VAL A 20 6.25 -8.65 4.04
CA VAL A 20 4.84 -8.37 3.72
C VAL A 20 3.96 -8.50 4.98
N ARG A 21 4.18 -9.50 5.85
CA ARG A 21 3.43 -9.64 7.11
C ARG A 21 3.69 -8.48 8.08
N GLU A 22 4.90 -7.92 8.11
CA GLU A 22 5.21 -6.71 8.88
C GLU A 22 4.40 -5.52 8.37
N ALA A 23 4.44 -5.26 7.07
CA ALA A 23 3.64 -4.21 6.44
C ALA A 23 2.13 -4.41 6.67
N LEU A 24 1.61 -5.62 6.53
CA LEU A 24 0.19 -5.93 6.77
C LEU A 24 -0.23 -5.72 8.23
N ARG A 25 0.67 -5.90 9.20
CA ARG A 25 0.40 -5.55 10.60
C ARG A 25 0.22 -4.04 10.76
N LEU A 26 1.04 -3.23 10.10
CA LEU A 26 0.89 -1.77 10.11
C LEU A 26 -0.41 -1.33 9.43
N VAL A 27 -0.77 -1.96 8.30
CA VAL A 27 -2.07 -1.74 7.64
C VAL A 27 -3.24 -2.00 8.59
N LYS A 28 -3.18 -3.07 9.39
CA LYS A 28 -4.19 -3.38 10.40
C LYS A 28 -4.21 -2.33 11.51
N THR A 29 -3.06 -1.92 12.04
CA THR A 29 -2.95 -0.87 13.06
C THR A 29 -3.58 0.44 12.59
N ALA A 30 -3.40 0.81 11.33
CA ALA A 30 -4.01 2.01 10.75
C ALA A 30 -5.53 1.89 10.53
N GLY A 31 -6.09 0.67 10.53
CA GLY A 31 -7.50 0.39 10.22
C GLY A 31 -7.81 0.21 8.73
N TYR A 32 -6.78 0.07 7.87
CA TYR A 32 -6.95 0.01 6.41
C TYR A 32 -7.02 -1.42 5.87
N TYR A 33 -6.94 -2.44 6.72
CA TYR A 33 -6.93 -3.83 6.25
C TYR A 33 -8.20 -4.23 5.50
N GLY A 34 -9.36 -3.73 5.96
CA GLY A 34 -10.63 -3.93 5.26
C GLY A 34 -10.65 -3.32 3.86
N PHE A 35 -10.09 -2.11 3.73
CA PHE A 35 -9.94 -1.44 2.44
C PHE A 35 -9.02 -2.23 1.52
N LEU A 36 -7.81 -2.59 1.99
CA LEU A 36 -6.84 -3.35 1.21
C LEU A 36 -7.44 -4.66 0.66
N LYS A 37 -8.05 -5.48 1.51
CA LYS A 37 -8.63 -6.77 1.09
C LYS A 37 -9.88 -6.66 0.21
N THR A 38 -10.48 -5.47 0.11
CA THR A 38 -11.62 -5.25 -0.77
C THR A 38 -11.15 -5.19 -2.22
N TYR A 39 -9.98 -4.59 -2.45
CA TYR A 39 -9.48 -4.33 -3.80
C TYR A 39 -8.32 -5.24 -4.21
N ILE A 40 -7.56 -5.78 -3.27
CA ILE A 40 -6.39 -6.61 -3.54
C ILE A 40 -6.60 -8.03 -3.04
N ARG A 41 -6.38 -9.00 -3.93
CA ARG A 41 -6.47 -10.45 -3.71
C ARG A 41 -5.14 -11.08 -3.30
N GLY A 42 -4.02 -10.53 -3.76
CA GLY A 42 -2.71 -11.10 -3.47
C GLY A 42 -1.55 -10.12 -3.53
N ILE A 43 -0.46 -10.48 -2.85
CA ILE A 43 0.84 -9.81 -2.94
C ILE A 43 1.85 -10.90 -3.34
N ILE A 44 2.44 -10.78 -4.52
CA ILE A 44 3.25 -11.79 -5.17
C ILE A 44 4.67 -11.26 -5.35
N GLU A 45 5.66 -12.02 -4.90
CA GLU A 45 7.07 -11.72 -5.14
C GLU A 45 7.42 -11.91 -6.61
N ILE A 46 8.15 -10.93 -7.16
CA ILE A 46 8.75 -10.97 -8.49
C ILE A 46 10.16 -10.38 -8.45
N ASP A 47 10.98 -10.67 -9.46
CA ASP A 47 12.31 -10.05 -9.60
C ASP A 47 12.27 -8.68 -10.31
N GLY A 48 11.13 -8.33 -10.92
CA GLY A 48 10.95 -7.11 -11.71
C GLY A 48 10.42 -5.91 -10.93
N PHE A 49 9.86 -4.95 -11.68
CA PHE A 49 9.28 -3.73 -11.11
C PHE A 49 7.96 -3.98 -10.39
N THR A 50 7.84 -3.40 -9.20
CA THR A 50 6.62 -3.42 -8.40
C THR A 50 5.47 -2.74 -9.13
N GLN A 51 4.35 -3.44 -9.31
CA GLN A 51 3.20 -2.96 -10.07
C GLN A 51 1.89 -3.55 -9.56
N LEU A 52 0.79 -2.87 -9.89
CA LEU A 52 -0.55 -3.46 -9.79
C LEU A 52 -0.77 -4.32 -11.04
N ARG A 53 -1.38 -5.49 -10.88
CA ARG A 53 -1.96 -6.27 -11.98
C ARG A 53 -3.48 -6.21 -11.83
N GLU A 54 -4.11 -5.32 -12.57
CA GLU A 54 -5.55 -5.02 -12.47
C GLU A 54 -6.40 -6.26 -12.78
N SER A 55 -6.05 -7.00 -13.84
CA SER A 55 -6.78 -8.21 -14.28
C SER A 55 -6.84 -9.32 -13.23
N GLU A 56 -5.84 -9.38 -12.35
CA GLU A 56 -5.70 -10.39 -11.30
C GLU A 56 -6.05 -9.83 -9.91
N ALA A 57 -6.20 -8.51 -9.78
CA ALA A 57 -6.31 -7.79 -8.53
C ALA A 57 -5.14 -8.09 -7.56
N VAL A 58 -3.91 -8.20 -8.07
CA VAL A 58 -2.72 -8.51 -7.25
C VAL A 58 -1.67 -7.41 -7.33
N ILE A 59 -0.88 -7.29 -6.27
CA ILE A 59 0.33 -6.47 -6.25
C ILE A 59 1.50 -7.40 -6.54
N TRP A 60 2.20 -7.13 -7.63
CA TRP A 60 3.53 -7.69 -7.85
C TRP A 60 4.54 -6.78 -7.16
N ALA A 61 5.39 -7.33 -6.29
CA ALA A 61 6.40 -6.57 -5.59
C ALA A 61 7.71 -7.34 -5.53
N ASN A 62 8.83 -6.64 -5.66
CA ASN A 62 10.13 -7.24 -5.41
C ASN A 62 10.54 -7.11 -3.93
N LYS A 63 11.57 -7.86 -3.53
CA LYS A 63 12.08 -7.87 -2.15
C LYS A 63 12.51 -6.49 -1.64
N TYR A 64 13.00 -5.61 -2.51
CA TYR A 64 13.45 -4.27 -2.14
C TYR A 64 12.27 -3.35 -1.82
N ALA A 65 11.19 -3.45 -2.59
CA ALA A 65 9.97 -2.67 -2.39
C ALA A 65 9.23 -3.00 -1.08
N VAL A 66 9.54 -4.15 -0.45
CA VAL A 66 8.99 -4.54 0.85
C VAL A 66 10.00 -4.42 1.99
N ALA A 67 11.23 -4.00 1.72
CA ALA A 67 12.31 -3.97 2.70
C ALA A 67 12.00 -3.05 3.89
N ASN A 68 11.38 -1.90 3.62
CA ASN A 68 10.85 -0.98 4.61
C ASN A 68 9.34 -1.24 4.84
N PRO A 69 8.93 -1.75 6.02
CA PRO A 69 7.53 -2.10 6.25
C PRO A 69 6.54 -0.93 6.21
N VAL A 70 6.96 0.28 6.60
CA VAL A 70 6.07 1.46 6.63
C VAL A 70 5.83 1.95 5.22
N ASP A 71 6.89 2.08 4.43
CA ASP A 71 6.82 2.43 3.02
C ASP A 71 5.99 1.41 2.24
N ALA A 72 6.29 0.12 2.42
CA ALA A 72 5.56 -0.98 1.80
C ALA A 72 4.07 -0.98 2.16
N ALA A 73 3.72 -0.75 3.42
CA ALA A 73 2.33 -0.65 3.85
C ALA A 73 1.61 0.52 3.16
N SER A 74 2.25 1.68 3.05
CA SER A 74 1.67 2.84 2.35
C SER A 74 1.51 2.57 0.84
N MET A 75 2.48 1.89 0.22
CA MET A 75 2.45 1.46 -1.17
C MET A 75 1.33 0.44 -1.44
N PHE A 76 1.05 -0.49 -0.51
CA PHE A 76 -0.09 -1.39 -0.66
C PHE A 76 -1.42 -0.65 -0.67
N ILE A 77 -1.59 0.36 0.20
CA ILE A 77 -2.80 1.20 0.21
C ILE A 77 -2.90 2.04 -1.06
N GLN A 78 -1.77 2.55 -1.55
CA GLN A 78 -1.70 3.23 -2.85
C GLN A 78 -2.23 2.34 -3.97
N LYS A 79 -1.72 1.11 -4.12
CA LYS A 79 -2.12 0.17 -5.18
C LYS A 79 -3.57 -0.30 -5.01
N ALA A 80 -4.06 -0.45 -3.78
CA ALA A 80 -5.47 -0.73 -3.50
C ALA A 80 -6.39 0.42 -3.96
N ASN A 81 -5.97 1.67 -3.77
CA ASN A 81 -6.71 2.83 -4.26
C ASN A 81 -6.68 2.94 -5.78
N HIS A 82 -5.54 2.62 -6.40
CA HIS A 82 -5.45 2.53 -7.85
C HIS A 82 -6.42 1.47 -8.40
N MET A 83 -6.49 0.30 -7.78
CA MET A 83 -7.43 -0.75 -8.16
C MET A 83 -8.89 -0.32 -7.97
N LYS A 84 -9.21 0.44 -6.93
CA LYS A 84 -10.54 1.05 -6.75
C LYS A 84 -10.87 2.00 -7.91
N ASP A 85 -9.96 2.91 -8.26
CA ASP A 85 -10.17 3.87 -9.35
C ASP A 85 -10.36 3.15 -10.69
N TYR A 86 -9.59 2.09 -10.95
CA TYR A 86 -9.74 1.21 -12.12
C TYR A 86 -11.15 0.58 -12.18
N LEU A 87 -11.62 -0.04 -11.09
CA LEU A 87 -12.94 -0.68 -11.03
C LEU A 87 -14.10 0.33 -11.13
N GLU A 88 -13.90 1.56 -10.68
CA GLU A 88 -14.87 2.65 -10.77
C GLU A 88 -14.85 3.37 -12.13
N GLY A 89 -13.99 2.96 -13.07
CA GLY A 89 -13.86 3.60 -14.38
C GLY A 89 -13.33 5.04 -14.32
N ARG A 90 -12.68 5.43 -13.22
CA ARG A 90 -12.06 6.75 -13.10
C ARG A 90 -10.79 6.80 -13.95
N ILE A 91 -10.46 7.99 -14.43
CA ILE A 91 -9.18 8.26 -15.09
C ILE A 91 -8.06 7.96 -14.08
N HIS A 92 -7.36 6.85 -14.27
CA HIS A 92 -6.33 6.32 -13.36
C HIS A 92 -4.90 6.54 -13.90
N TYR A 93 -4.76 7.35 -14.95
CA TYR A 93 -3.50 7.79 -15.54
C TYR A 93 -3.43 9.33 -15.59
N GLY A 94 -2.21 9.87 -15.69
CA GLY A 94 -1.98 11.33 -15.71
C GLY A 94 -1.88 11.97 -14.32
N GLY A 95 -1.55 13.26 -14.29
CA GLY A 95 -1.18 13.99 -13.06
C GLY A 95 -2.28 14.00 -11.97
N GLU A 96 -3.56 14.03 -12.35
CA GLU A 96 -4.64 13.95 -11.36
C GLU A 96 -4.73 12.59 -10.68
N ALA A 97 -4.49 11.50 -11.42
CA ALA A 97 -4.48 10.16 -10.87
C ALA A 97 -3.28 9.97 -9.93
N GLU A 98 -2.12 10.48 -10.32
CA GLU A 98 -0.92 10.49 -9.50
C GLU A 98 -1.12 11.28 -8.20
N ARG A 99 -1.72 12.48 -8.29
CA ARG A 99 -2.05 13.30 -7.11
C ARG A 99 -2.94 12.54 -6.12
N ARG A 100 -4.07 11.97 -6.59
CA ARG A 100 -4.97 11.17 -5.73
C ARG A 100 -4.25 9.97 -5.11
N SER A 101 -3.36 9.36 -5.88
CA SER A 101 -2.56 8.23 -5.42
C SER A 101 -1.60 8.62 -4.30
N VAL A 102 -0.94 9.77 -4.39
CA VAL A 102 -0.04 10.32 -3.36
C VAL A 102 -0.83 10.76 -2.13
N GLU A 103 -1.96 11.45 -2.31
CA GLU A 103 -2.85 11.84 -1.21
C GLU A 103 -3.28 10.64 -0.37
N LYS A 104 -3.55 9.51 -1.01
CA LYS A 104 -3.93 8.29 -0.29
C LYS A 104 -2.81 7.71 0.57
N ARG A 105 -1.55 7.83 0.10
CA ARG A 105 -0.38 7.45 0.91
C ARG A 105 -0.23 8.36 2.12
N ILE A 106 -0.36 9.67 1.92
CA ILE A 106 -0.27 10.67 3.00
C ILE A 106 -1.37 10.43 4.05
N GLU A 107 -2.61 10.19 3.61
CA GLU A 107 -3.75 9.85 4.47
C GLU A 107 -3.41 8.62 5.35
N PHE A 108 -2.93 7.54 4.72
CA PHE A 108 -2.53 6.33 5.42
C PHE A 108 -1.42 6.58 6.44
N LEU A 109 -0.35 7.29 6.06
CA LEU A 109 0.80 7.55 6.93
C LEU A 109 0.40 8.39 8.15
N ARG A 110 -0.45 9.41 7.97
CA ARG A 110 -1.02 10.20 9.09
C ARG A 110 -1.84 9.32 10.03
N ALA A 111 -2.68 8.43 9.49
CA ALA A 111 -3.49 7.50 10.29
C ALA A 111 -2.63 6.46 11.03
N LEU A 112 -1.57 5.93 10.41
CA LEU A 112 -0.66 5.00 11.05
C LEU A 112 0.13 5.68 12.18
N LYS A 113 0.67 6.88 11.92
CA LYS A 113 1.41 7.69 12.89
C LYS A 113 0.58 7.97 14.16
N SER A 114 -0.70 8.31 14.01
CA SER A 114 -1.58 8.62 15.15
C SER A 114 -1.99 7.38 15.95
N LYS A 115 -2.11 6.22 15.30
CA LYS A 115 -2.60 4.98 15.95
C LYS A 115 -1.49 4.09 16.50
N THR A 116 -0.27 4.17 15.98
CA THR A 116 0.84 3.35 16.45
C THR A 116 1.40 3.87 17.79
N ARG A 117 1.84 2.95 18.66
CA ARG A 117 2.59 3.29 19.88
C ARG A 117 4.10 3.19 19.69
N LYS A 118 4.55 2.54 18.61
CA LYS A 118 5.97 2.30 18.34
C LYS A 118 6.65 3.56 17.83
N ARG A 119 7.71 4.00 18.51
CA ARG A 119 8.46 5.21 18.15
C ARG A 119 9.10 5.10 16.77
N GLU A 120 9.78 3.98 16.49
CA GLU A 120 10.35 3.63 15.17
C GLU A 120 9.35 3.81 14.01
N VAL A 121 8.10 3.39 14.17
CA VAL A 121 7.06 3.52 13.13
C VAL A 121 6.63 4.98 12.98
N LYS A 122 6.55 5.74 14.08
CA LYS A 122 6.21 7.18 14.03
C LYS A 122 7.27 7.98 13.30
N ASP A 123 8.53 7.78 13.68
CA ASP A 123 9.66 8.49 13.08
C ASP A 123 9.75 8.20 11.58
N GLU A 124 9.53 6.93 11.19
CA GLU A 124 9.51 6.56 9.79
C GLU A 124 8.31 7.13 9.02
N CYS A 125 7.13 7.22 9.65
CA CYS A 125 6.00 7.93 9.06
C CYS A 125 6.30 9.42 8.86
N GLU A 126 6.98 10.06 9.82
CA GLU A 126 7.40 11.46 9.73
C GLU A 126 8.39 11.69 8.58
N ARG A 127 9.42 10.84 8.49
CA ARG A 127 10.41 10.87 7.41
C ARG A 127 9.76 10.76 6.03
N LEU A 128 8.85 9.78 5.86
CA LEU A 128 8.12 9.62 4.61
C LEU A 128 7.21 10.81 4.34
N LEU A 129 6.43 11.28 5.32
CA LEU A 129 5.54 12.44 5.13
C LEU A 129 6.30 13.69 4.69
N ALA A 130 7.51 13.93 5.22
CA ALA A 130 8.36 15.04 4.82
C ALA A 130 8.81 14.94 3.36
N SER A 131 9.20 13.74 2.88
CA SER A 131 9.60 13.57 1.49
C SER A 131 8.46 13.86 0.50
N TRP A 132 7.21 13.54 0.88
CA TRP A 132 6.06 13.84 0.02
C TRP A 132 5.65 15.31 0.04
N SER A 133 5.90 16.06 1.12
CA SER A 133 5.68 17.51 1.11
C SER A 133 6.64 18.25 0.19
N GLU A 134 7.88 17.77 0.04
CA GLU A 134 8.85 18.35 -0.88
C GLU A 134 8.51 18.04 -2.35
N SER A 135 7.98 16.84 -2.63
CA SER A 135 7.59 16.44 -3.99
C SER A 135 6.35 17.15 -4.54
N VAL A 136 5.51 17.75 -3.69
CA VAL A 136 4.34 18.55 -4.15
C VAL A 136 4.77 19.91 -4.71
N TYR A 137 6.01 20.33 -4.46
CA TYR A 137 6.58 21.61 -4.92
C TYR A 137 7.60 21.46 -6.07
N LEU A 138 7.74 20.25 -6.64
CA LEU A 138 8.52 19.96 -7.85
C LEU A 138 7.57 19.66 -9.01
#